data_AF-A0A939CUL3-F1
#
_entry.id   AF-A0A939CUL3-F1
#
_cell.length_a   1.000
_cell.length_b   1.000
_cell.length_c   1.000
_cell.angle_alpha   90.00
_cell.angle_beta   90.00
_cell.angle_gamma   90.00
#
_symmetry.space_group_name_H-M   'P 1'
#
loop_
_entity.id
_entity.type
_entity.pdbx_description
1 polymer ?
#
loop_
_entity_poly.entity_id
_entity_poly.type
_entity_poly.pdbx_seq_one_letter_code
_entity_poly.pdbx_strand_id
1 'polypeptide(L)' 'MEKLNIKEEARKLIDKLPANSTWDDLMYEIYVRQVVEAGLAESQAGKVISVQEVRAKFGLPE' A
#
# COMPACT_ATOMS: atom_id res chain seq x y z
N MET A 1 -15.98 3.54 -10.06
CA MET A 1 -14.57 3.97 -10.17
C MET A 1 -14.03 3.44 -11.46
N GLU A 2 -13.55 4.31 -12.33
CA GLU A 2 -12.93 3.91 -13.59
C GLU A 2 -11.73 3.01 -13.26
N LYS A 3 -11.65 1.82 -13.88
CA LYS A 3 -10.48 0.96 -13.75
C LYS A 3 -9.30 1.75 -14.33
N LEU A 4 -8.46 2.31 -13.46
CA LEU A 4 -7.24 2.98 -13.88
C LEU A 4 -6.44 2.02 -14.76
N ASN A 5 -6.04 2.47 -15.94
CA ASN A 5 -5.28 1.67 -16.88
C ASN A 5 -3.92 1.32 -16.25
N ILE A 6 -3.68 0.02 -16.00
CA ILE A 6 -2.46 -0.45 -15.32
C ILE A 6 -1.18 0.04 -16.01
N LYS A 7 -1.20 0.25 -17.33
CA LYS A 7 -0.05 0.76 -18.08
C LYS A 7 0.27 2.22 -17.74
N GLU A 8 -0.76 3.05 -17.57
CA GLU A 8 -0.60 4.47 -17.21
C GLU A 8 -0.14 4.59 -15.77
N GLU A 9 -0.68 3.76 -14.89
CA GLU A 9 -0.33 3.72 -13.48
C GLU A 9 1.10 3.22 -13.23
N ALA A 10 1.54 2.21 -13.98
CA ALA A 10 2.93 1.76 -13.95
C ALA A 10 3.87 2.86 -14.46
N ARG A 11 3.48 3.60 -15.52
CA ARG A 11 4.28 4.70 -16.05
C ARG A 11 4.43 5.84 -15.02
N LYS A 12 3.33 6.26 -14.40
CA LYS A 12 3.36 7.28 -13.32
C LYS A 12 4.24 6.86 -12.13
N LEU A 13 4.29 5.57 -11.82
CA LEU A 13 5.16 5.05 -10.77
C LEU A 13 6.63 5.17 -11.19
N ILE A 14 6.97 4.72 -12.40
CA ILE A 14 8.33 4.82 -12.95
C ILE A 14 8.79 6.29 -13.06
N ASP A 15 7.91 7.20 -13.50
CA ASP A 15 8.23 8.62 -13.66
C ASP A 15 8.58 9.32 -12.33
N LYS A 16 8.17 8.76 -11.19
CA LYS A 16 8.46 9.28 -9.85
C LYS A 16 9.78 8.75 -9.27
N LEU A 17 10.31 7.66 -9.82
CA LEU A 17 11.53 7.06 -9.31
C LEU A 17 12.75 7.93 -9.64
N PRO A 18 13.72 8.06 -8.71
CA PRO A 18 15.02 8.64 -9.02
C PRO A 18 15.70 7.95 -10.21
N ALA A 19 16.45 8.69 -11.03
CA ALA A 19 17.11 8.14 -12.22
C ALA A 19 18.14 7.04 -11.92
N ASN A 20 18.66 6.99 -10.69
CA ASN A 20 19.58 5.96 -10.21
C ASN A 20 18.88 4.79 -9.49
N SER A 21 17.55 4.71 -9.56
CA SER A 21 16.78 3.61 -8.96
C SER A 21 17.12 2.29 -9.63
N THR A 22 17.12 1.24 -8.83
CA THR A 22 17.39 -0.13 -9.22
C THR A 22 16.09 -0.89 -9.49
N TRP A 23 16.21 -2.13 -9.96
CA TRP A 23 15.07 -3.04 -10.05
C TRP A 23 14.45 -3.34 -8.69
N ASP A 24 15.25 -3.38 -7.63
CA ASP A 24 14.76 -3.62 -6.27
C ASP A 24 13.90 -2.45 -5.77
N ASP A 25 14.29 -1.20 -6.09
CA ASP A 25 13.51 0.00 -5.76
C ASP A 25 12.16 0.01 -6.48
N LEU A 26 12.15 -0.35 -7.77
CA LEU A 26 10.90 -0.47 -8.54
C LEU A 26 9.98 -1.56 -7.96
N MET A 27 10.54 -2.72 -7.61
CA MET A 27 9.78 -3.81 -7.02
C MET A 27 9.21 -3.42 -5.64
N TYR A 28 9.98 -2.68 -4.84
CA TYR A 28 9.52 -2.16 -3.56
C TYR A 28 8.33 -1.22 -3.72
N GLU A 29 8.39 -0.26 -4.65
CA GLU A 29 7.27 0.66 -4.92
C GLU A 29 6.00 -0.07 -5.38
N ILE A 30 6.15 -1.11 -6.22
CA ILE A 30 5.03 -1.96 -6.64
C ILE A 30 4.40 -2.66 -5.41
N TYR A 31 5.24 -3.23 -4.55
CA TYR A 31 4.77 -3.91 -3.34
C TYR A 31 4.05 -2.96 -2.38
N VAL A 32 4.62 -1.77 -2.12
CA VAL A 32 4.00 -0.74 -1.27
C VAL A 32 2.62 -0.37 -1.80
N ARG A 33 2.50 -0.13 -3.11
CA ARG A 33 1.22 0.17 -3.75
C ARG A 33 0.20 -0.95 -3.53
N GLN A 34 0.58 -2.20 -3.74
CA GLN A 34 -0.30 -3.35 -3.54
C GLN A 34 -0.80 -3.46 -2.09
N VAL A 35 0.09 -3.28 -1.11
CA VAL A 35 -0.27 -3.34 0.31
C VAL A 35 -1.21 -2.21 0.69
N VAL A 36 -0.99 -0.99 0.18
CA VAL A 36 -1.87 0.16 0.42
C VAL A 36 -3.25 -0.05 -0.19
N GLU A 37 -3.32 -0.49 -1.45
CA GLU A 37 -4.60 -0.74 -2.13
C GLU A 37 -5.39 -1.88 -1.44
N ALA A 38 -4.69 -2.94 -1.02
CA ALA A 38 -5.30 -4.01 -0.24
C ALA A 38 -5.83 -3.51 1.12
N GLY A 39 -5.03 -2.75 1.87
CA GLY A 39 -5.42 -2.18 3.16
C GLY A 39 -6.61 -1.22 3.05
N LEU A 40 -6.65 -0.39 2.01
CA LEU A 40 -7.80 0.48 1.72
C LEU A 40 -9.06 -0.34 1.43
N ALA A 41 -8.96 -1.40 0.64
CA ALA A 41 -10.09 -2.27 0.34
C ALA A 41 -10.61 -3.00 1.59
N GLU A 42 -9.71 -3.50 2.44
CA GLU A 42 -10.06 -4.13 3.72
C GLU A 42 -10.71 -3.13 4.69
N SER A 43 -10.18 -1.91 4.78
CA SER A 43 -10.78 -0.84 5.57
C SER A 43 -12.19 -0.49 5.10
N GLN A 44 -12.39 -0.36 3.79
CA GLN A 44 -13.73 -0.09 3.21
C GLN A 44 -14.70 -1.25 3.42
N ALA A 45 -14.19 -2.49 3.46
CA ALA A 45 -14.96 -3.68 3.78
C ALA A 45 -15.21 -3.86 5.29
N GLY A 46 -14.75 -2.93 6.14
CA GLY A 46 -14.92 -3.02 7.59
C GLY A 46 -14.08 -4.09 8.27
N LYS A 47 -13.06 -4.63 7.59
CA LYS A 47 -12.11 -5.61 8.15
C LYS A 47 -11.04 -4.90 8.98
N VAL A 48 -11.48 -4.21 10.03
CA VAL A 48 -10.63 -3.43 10.93
C VAL A 48 -10.78 -3.95 12.36
N ILE A 49 -9.80 -3.63 13.20
CA ILE A 49 -9.88 -3.83 14.66
C ILE A 49 -9.82 -2.47 15.35
N SER A 50 -10.35 -2.41 16.57
CA SER A 50 -10.29 -1.23 17.41
C SER A 50 -8.86 -0.91 17.87
N VAL A 51 -8.66 0.32 18.34
CA VAL A 51 -7.39 0.76 18.93
C VAL A 51 -7.02 -0.08 20.14
N GLN A 52 -8.00 -0.46 20.95
CA GLN A 52 -7.83 -1.31 22.12
C GLN A 52 -7.32 -2.70 21.72
N GLU A 53 -7.96 -3.34 20.73
CA GLU A 53 -7.57 -4.66 20.24
C GLU A 53 -6.18 -4.69 19.63
N VAL A 54 -5.79 -3.67 18.84
CA VAL A 54 -4.45 -3.62 18.25
C VAL A 54 -3.38 -3.41 19.32
N ARG A 55 -3.63 -2.58 20.34
CA ARG A 55 -2.68 -2.37 21.45
C ARG A 55 -2.48 -3.65 22.26
N ALA A 56 -3.57 -4.34 22.58
CA ALA A 56 -3.51 -5.65 23.24
C ALA A 56 -2.69 -6.67 22.44
N LYS A 57 -2.89 -6.74 21.11
CA LYS A 57 -2.14 -7.65 20.22
C LYS A 57 -0.63 -7.42 20.24
N PHE A 58 -0.18 -6.18 20.45
CA PHE A 58 1.23 -5.81 20.51
C PHE A 58 1.77 -5.60 21.93
N GLY A 59 0.99 -5.91 22.98
CA GLY A 59 1.39 -5.75 24.38
C GLY A 59 1.59 -4.29 24.81
N LEU A 60 0.89 -3.36 24.15
CA LEU A 60 0.95 -1.93 24.46
C LEU A 60 -0.12 -1.55 25.50
N PRO A 61 0.19 -0.61 26.43
CA PRO A 61 -0.80 -0.13 27.41
C PRO A 61 -1.94 0.60 26.70
N GLU A 62 -3.15 0.60 27.26
CA GLU A 62 -4.31 1.33 26.71
C GLU A 62 -4.05 2.83 26.50
#